data_AF-X0UFQ7-F1
#
_entry.id   AF-X0UFQ7-F1
#
_cell.length_a   1.000
_cell.length_b   1.000
_cell.length_c   1.000
_cell.angle_alpha   90.00
_cell.angle_beta   90.00
_cell.angle_gamma   90.00
#
_symmetry.space_group_name_H-M   'P 1'
#
loop_
_entity.id
_entity.type
_entity.pdbx_description
1 polymer ?
#
loop_
_entity_poly.entity_id
_entity_poly.type
_entity_poly.pdbx_seq_one_letter_code
_entity_poly.pdbx_strand_id
1 'polypeptide(L)'
;LLIVGLTIALALTSSLAYESRAADQKQPFEPTMEDVSHLSCEEVWIGVSEKDDAFFQVVELLAHHILTRREVKFPGTPEAGKAFGDALVKNCLADPEELLYSAVNRSLRDTLPAKE
;
A
#
# COMPACT_ATOMS: atom_id res chain seq x y z
N LEU A 1 54.63 30.00 -48.67
CA LEU A 1 53.65 29.66 -49.73
C LEU A 1 52.70 28.60 -49.16
N LEU A 2 51.38 28.89 -49.14
CA LEU A 2 50.22 27.97 -49.11
C LEU A 2 50.16 26.89 -48.00
N ILE A 3 49.42 27.12 -46.89
CA ILE A 3 47.96 26.87 -46.64
C ILE A 3 47.60 25.38 -46.61
N VAL A 4 47.05 24.91 -45.48
CA VAL A 4 45.82 24.09 -45.23
C VAL A 4 46.00 23.60 -43.77
N GLY A 5 45.23 23.98 -42.75
CA GLY A 5 43.78 24.02 -42.64
C GLY A 5 43.31 22.87 -41.73
N LEU A 6 42.26 23.10 -40.94
CA LEU A 6 41.48 22.13 -40.13
C LEU A 6 41.83 21.98 -38.63
N THR A 7 41.14 22.80 -37.82
CA THR A 7 40.31 22.46 -36.63
C THR A 7 40.69 21.20 -35.83
N ILE A 8 40.75 21.25 -34.50
CA ILE A 8 39.56 21.33 -33.63
C ILE A 8 39.97 21.93 -32.28
N ALA A 9 39.24 22.95 -31.85
CA ALA A 9 39.21 23.43 -30.48
C ALA A 9 38.59 22.35 -29.58
N LEU A 10 39.40 21.67 -28.76
CA LEU A 10 38.88 20.91 -27.62
C LEU A 10 38.63 21.90 -26.48
N ALA A 11 37.35 22.27 -26.36
CA ALA A 11 36.80 22.96 -25.22
C ALA A 11 37.14 22.19 -23.93
N LEU A 12 37.80 22.89 -23.01
CA LEU A 12 38.02 22.42 -21.66
C LEU A 12 36.66 22.09 -21.04
N THR A 13 36.58 20.86 -20.57
CA THR A 13 35.46 20.26 -19.86
C THR A 13 35.11 21.08 -18.63
N SER A 14 34.08 21.92 -18.76
CA SER A 14 33.36 22.47 -17.63
C SER A 14 32.88 21.31 -16.77
N SER A 15 33.52 21.16 -15.60
CA SER A 15 33.05 20.30 -14.52
C SER A 15 31.75 20.90 -13.99
N LEU A 16 30.65 20.68 -14.71
CA LEU A 16 29.32 20.75 -14.11
C LEU A 16 29.26 19.54 -13.20
N ALA A 17 29.58 19.79 -11.92
CA ALA A 17 29.13 18.98 -10.82
C ALA A 17 27.61 18.87 -10.93
N TYR A 18 27.16 17.83 -11.63
CA TYR A 18 25.79 17.36 -11.55
C TYR A 18 25.70 16.69 -10.18
N GLU A 19 25.47 17.49 -9.15
CA GLU A 19 24.95 17.01 -7.87
C GLU A 19 23.65 16.29 -8.20
N SER A 20 23.76 14.96 -8.27
CA SER A 20 22.63 14.06 -8.33
C SER A 20 21.77 14.36 -7.12
N ARG A 21 20.69 15.12 -7.32
CA ARG A 21 19.51 14.99 -6.49
C ARG A 21 19.05 13.56 -6.73
N ALA A 22 19.56 12.63 -5.94
CA ALA A 22 18.86 11.39 -5.67
C ALA A 22 17.51 11.86 -5.11
N ALA A 23 16.51 11.92 -6.00
CA ALA A 23 15.14 11.92 -5.58
C ALA A 23 15.03 10.71 -4.67
N ASP A 24 14.77 10.97 -3.38
CA ASP A 24 14.31 9.96 -2.44
C ASP A 24 13.00 9.42 -3.04
N GLN A 25 13.12 8.46 -3.95
CA GLN A 25 12.00 7.71 -4.47
C GLN A 25 11.57 6.84 -3.30
N LYS A 26 10.72 7.41 -2.44
CA LYS A 26 9.98 6.69 -1.42
C LYS A 26 9.24 5.57 -2.14
N GLN A 27 9.83 4.38 -2.15
CA GLN A 27 9.25 3.22 -2.81
C GLN A 27 7.82 3.07 -2.28
N PRO A 28 6.82 2.85 -3.15
CA PRO A 28 5.48 2.49 -2.71
C PRO A 28 5.59 1.29 -1.76
N PHE A 29 5.01 1.41 -0.57
CA PHE A 29 4.90 0.29 0.34
C PHE A 29 3.86 -0.67 -0.24
N GLU A 30 4.30 -1.81 -0.75
CA GLU A 30 3.41 -2.88 -1.24
C GLU A 30 3.40 -4.01 -0.21
N PRO A 31 2.34 -4.15 0.62
CA PRO A 31 2.29 -5.21 1.62
C PRO A 31 2.17 -6.59 0.98
N THR A 32 2.81 -7.60 1.57
CA THR A 32 2.56 -9.01 1.23
C THR A 32 1.79 -9.74 2.34
N MET A 33 1.20 -10.90 2.02
CA MET A 33 0.48 -11.71 3.02
C MET A 33 1.40 -12.18 4.16
N GLU A 34 2.67 -12.45 3.87
CA GLU A 34 3.67 -12.83 4.87
C GLU A 34 3.90 -11.68 5.87
N ASP A 35 4.01 -10.46 5.35
CA ASP A 35 4.25 -9.26 6.15
C ASP A 35 3.08 -8.92 7.10
N VAL A 36 1.84 -9.22 6.70
CA VAL A 36 0.66 -8.64 7.38
C VAL A 36 -0.26 -9.66 8.06
N SER A 37 -0.18 -10.95 7.73
CA SER A 37 -1.12 -11.95 8.26
C SER A 37 -0.98 -12.22 9.75
N HIS A 38 0.18 -11.87 10.31
CA HIS A 38 0.50 -12.06 11.73
C HIS A 38 0.29 -10.81 12.58
N LEU A 39 -0.01 -9.66 11.95
CA LEU A 39 -0.16 -8.39 12.66
C LEU A 39 -1.53 -8.29 13.32
N SER A 40 -1.56 -7.76 14.54
CA SER A 40 -2.76 -7.36 15.27
C SER A 40 -3.36 -6.06 14.73
N CYS A 41 -4.61 -5.78 15.11
CA CYS A 41 -5.24 -4.50 14.83
C CYS A 41 -4.42 -3.33 15.37
N GLU A 42 -3.89 -3.42 16.59
CA GLU A 42 -3.08 -2.37 17.23
C GLU A 42 -1.75 -2.15 16.50
N GLU A 43 -1.03 -3.22 16.15
CA GLU A 43 0.26 -3.11 15.44
C GLU A 43 0.11 -2.41 14.09
N VAL A 44 -0.95 -2.74 13.34
CA VAL A 44 -1.21 -2.08 12.04
C VAL A 44 -1.70 -0.64 12.27
N TRP A 45 -2.55 -0.38 13.25
CA TRP A 45 -3.05 0.96 13.51
C TRP A 45 -1.94 1.93 13.93
N ILE A 46 -1.02 1.48 14.79
CA ILE A 46 0.12 2.27 15.26
C ILE A 46 1.18 2.37 14.16
N GLY A 47 1.60 1.24 13.59
CA GLY A 47 2.70 1.16 12.61
C GLY A 47 2.38 1.81 11.28
N VAL A 48 1.10 1.97 10.94
CA VAL A 48 0.67 2.52 9.66
C VAL A 48 0.13 3.96 9.75
N SER A 49 -0.10 4.47 10.97
CA SER A 49 -0.51 5.88 11.21
C SER A 49 0.46 6.94 10.64
N GLU A 50 1.70 6.57 10.34
CA GLU A 50 2.68 7.48 9.70
C GLU A 50 2.48 7.61 8.17
N LYS A 51 1.64 6.76 7.57
CA LYS A 51 1.37 6.68 6.13
C LYS A 51 -0.08 6.24 5.89
N ASP A 52 -1.02 7.18 5.91
CA ASP A 52 -2.48 6.93 5.80
C ASP A 52 -2.86 5.90 4.71
N ASP A 53 -2.18 5.92 3.55
CA ASP A 53 -2.47 5.01 2.43
C ASP A 53 -2.08 3.54 2.68
N ALA A 54 -1.14 3.27 3.57
CA ALA A 54 -0.66 1.90 3.78
C ALA A 54 -1.67 1.05 4.56
N PHE A 55 -2.54 1.65 5.40
CA PHE A 55 -3.49 0.89 6.21
C PHE A 55 -4.53 0.26 5.29
N PHE A 56 -5.05 1.08 4.38
CA PHE A 56 -6.02 0.65 3.38
C PHE A 56 -5.46 -0.43 2.46
N GLN A 57 -4.18 -0.34 2.07
CA GLN A 57 -3.54 -1.37 1.24
C GLN A 57 -3.44 -2.72 1.96
N VAL A 58 -3.13 -2.72 3.27
CA VAL A 58 -3.12 -3.94 4.08
C VAL A 58 -4.52 -4.54 4.16
N VAL A 59 -5.53 -3.72 4.49
CA VAL A 59 -6.92 -4.16 4.59
C VAL A 59 -7.45 -4.68 3.25
N GLU A 60 -7.13 -4.02 2.14
CA GLU A 60 -7.52 -4.43 0.79
C GLU A 60 -6.89 -5.76 0.42
N LEU A 61 -5.59 -5.95 0.66
CA LEU A 61 -4.89 -7.22 0.43
C LEU A 61 -5.57 -8.38 1.18
N LEU A 62 -5.82 -8.18 2.48
CA LEU A 62 -6.45 -9.18 3.34
C LEU A 62 -7.87 -9.49 2.87
N ALA A 63 -8.67 -8.46 2.60
CA ALA A 63 -10.04 -8.62 2.13
C ALA A 63 -10.09 -9.35 0.78
N HIS A 64 -9.24 -8.97 -0.16
CA HIS A 64 -9.12 -9.60 -1.47
C HIS A 64 -8.77 -11.09 -1.35
N HIS A 65 -7.79 -11.41 -0.49
CA HIS A 65 -7.40 -12.80 -0.21
C HIS A 65 -8.59 -13.62 0.34
N ILE A 66 -9.31 -13.09 1.33
CA ILE A 66 -10.45 -13.77 1.97
C ILE A 66 -11.61 -13.97 0.97
N LEU A 67 -11.95 -12.94 0.20
CA LEU A 67 -13.02 -12.98 -0.80
C LEU A 67 -12.74 -13.99 -1.91
N THR A 68 -11.49 -14.02 -2.40
CA THR A 68 -11.02 -14.98 -3.40
C THR A 68 -11.15 -16.41 -2.87
N ARG A 69 -10.70 -16.66 -1.64
CA ARG A 69 -10.80 -17.98 -0.99
C ARG A 69 -12.25 -18.45 -0.78
N ARG A 70 -13.20 -17.53 -0.63
CA ARG A 70 -14.63 -17.82 -0.42
C ARG A 70 -15.44 -17.85 -1.72
N GLU A 71 -14.83 -17.51 -2.85
CA GLU A 71 -15.51 -17.31 -4.14
C GLU A 71 -16.70 -16.35 -3.97
N VAL A 72 -16.47 -15.21 -3.32
CA VAL A 72 -17.45 -14.14 -3.10
C VAL A 72 -16.90 -12.83 -3.65
N LYS A 73 -17.77 -12.01 -4.25
CA LYS A 73 -17.42 -10.66 -4.68
C LYS A 73 -17.84 -9.65 -3.62
N PHE A 74 -16.98 -8.68 -3.36
CA PHE A 74 -17.39 -7.51 -2.58
C PHE A 74 -18.32 -6.63 -3.42
N PRO A 75 -19.41 -6.07 -2.85
CA PRO A 75 -20.21 -5.08 -3.54
C PRO A 75 -19.39 -3.81 -3.74
N GLY A 76 -19.11 -3.44 -4.99
CA GLY A 76 -18.34 -2.25 -5.33
C GLY A 76 -19.08 -0.92 -5.14
N THR A 77 -19.94 -0.83 -4.11
CA THR A 77 -20.72 0.38 -3.80
C THR A 77 -20.11 1.14 -2.62
N PRO A 78 -20.20 2.48 -2.59
CA PRO A 78 -19.72 3.27 -1.45
C PRO A 78 -20.35 2.86 -0.11
N GLU A 79 -21.62 2.46 -0.13
CA GLU A 79 -22.36 2.05 1.07
C GLU A 79 -21.79 0.76 1.66
N ALA A 80 -21.44 -0.21 0.81
CA ALA A 80 -20.82 -1.45 1.26
C ALA A 80 -19.41 -1.20 1.81
N GLY A 81 -18.63 -0.35 1.14
CA GLY A 81 -17.31 0.08 1.62
C GLY A 81 -17.39 0.75 2.99
N LYS A 82 -18.36 1.66 3.19
CA LYS A 82 -18.58 2.32 4.47
C LYS A 82 -19.00 1.32 5.55
N ALA A 83 -19.96 0.44 5.27
CA ALA A 83 -20.41 -0.56 6.23
C ALA A 83 -19.27 -1.49 6.66
N PHE A 84 -18.39 -1.86 5.72
CA PHE A 84 -17.21 -2.68 6.00
C PHE A 84 -16.19 -1.94 6.86
N GLY A 85 -15.89 -0.68 6.54
CA GLY A 85 -15.02 0.16 7.36
C GLY A 85 -15.53 0.34 8.79
N ASP A 86 -16.82 0.65 8.96
CA ASP A 86 -17.46 0.79 10.27
C ASP A 86 -17.38 -0.52 11.08
N ALA A 87 -17.62 -1.67 10.43
CA ALA A 87 -17.53 -2.99 11.06
C ALA A 87 -16.09 -3.33 11.46
N LEU A 88 -15.11 -3.01 10.62
CA LEU A 88 -13.69 -3.25 10.89
C LEU A 88 -13.21 -2.43 12.09
N VAL A 89 -13.51 -1.13 12.11
CA VAL A 89 -13.19 -0.26 13.25
C VAL A 89 -13.82 -0.80 14.52
N LYS A 90 -15.11 -1.17 14.48
CA LYS A 90 -15.79 -1.76 15.65
C LYS A 90 -15.10 -3.04 16.13
N ASN A 91 -14.73 -3.94 15.23
CA ASN A 91 -14.09 -5.21 15.58
C ASN A 91 -12.69 -4.99 16.16
N CYS A 92 -11.86 -4.13 15.55
CA CYS A 92 -10.53 -3.81 16.06
C CYS A 92 -10.55 -3.04 17.40
N LEU A 93 -11.55 -2.19 17.65
CA LEU A 93 -11.69 -1.52 18.94
C LEU A 93 -12.17 -2.46 20.06
N ALA A 94 -12.88 -3.54 19.72
CA ALA A 94 -13.34 -4.52 20.69
C ALA A 94 -12.20 -5.42 21.19
N ASP A 95 -11.22 -5.71 20.34
CA ASP A 95 -10.03 -6.49 20.67
C ASP A 95 -8.81 -5.99 19.86
N PRO A 96 -8.03 -5.04 20.40
CA PRO A 96 -6.87 -4.47 19.69
C PRO A 96 -5.77 -5.49 19.38
N GLU A 97 -5.66 -6.55 20.17
CA GLU A 97 -4.67 -7.62 20.02
C GLU A 97 -5.15 -8.72 19.03
N GLU A 98 -6.40 -8.64 18.54
CA GLU A 98 -6.90 -9.56 17.52
C GLU A 98 -6.08 -9.41 16.23
N LEU A 99 -5.70 -10.54 15.61
CA LEU A 99 -5.11 -10.53 14.28
C LEU A 99 -6.00 -9.76 13.29
N LEU A 100 -5.42 -8.79 12.59
CA LEU A 100 -6.16 -7.97 11.62
C LEU A 100 -6.84 -8.85 10.56
N TYR A 101 -6.21 -9.95 10.16
CA TYR A 101 -6.82 -10.95 9.27
C TYR A 101 -8.18 -11.43 9.79
N SER A 102 -8.27 -11.77 11.07
CA SER A 102 -9.50 -12.27 11.71
C SER A 102 -10.56 -11.17 11.82
N ALA A 103 -10.15 -9.95 12.17
CA ALA A 103 -11.04 -8.80 12.22
C ALA A 103 -11.62 -8.45 10.84
N VAL A 104 -10.81 -8.43 9.78
CA VAL A 104 -11.26 -8.26 8.38
C VAL A 104 -12.23 -9.36 7.98
N ASN A 105 -11.89 -10.61 8.29
CA ASN A 105 -12.69 -11.79 7.98
C ASN A 105 -14.07 -11.78 8.64
N ARG A 106 -14.16 -11.27 9.87
CA ARG A 106 -15.40 -11.07 10.63
C ARG A 106 -16.21 -9.90 10.06
N SER A 107 -15.56 -8.77 9.81
CA SER A 107 -16.19 -7.57 9.24
C SER A 107 -16.80 -7.82 7.87
N LEU A 108 -16.16 -8.64 7.03
CA LEU A 108 -16.75 -9.12 5.77
C LEU A 108 -18.00 -9.98 5.99
N ARG A 109 -18.07 -10.80 7.05
CA ARG A 109 -19.28 -11.59 7.36
C ARG A 109 -20.43 -10.70 7.84
N ASP A 110 -20.11 -9.65 8.59
CA ASP A 110 -21.12 -8.72 9.12
C ASP A 110 -21.74 -7.84 8.02
N THR A 111 -21.05 -7.71 6.88
CA THR A 111 -21.45 -6.79 5.80
C THR A 111 -21.91 -7.46 4.53
N LEU A 112 -21.43 -8.67 4.23
CA LEU A 112 -21.87 -9.41 3.06
C LEU A 112 -23.15 -10.16 3.37
N PRO A 113 -24.14 -10.18 2.44
CA PRO A 113 -25.30 -11.03 2.60
C PRO A 113 -24.86 -12.50 2.70
N ALA A 114 -25.54 -13.28 3.55
CA ALA A 114 -25.32 -14.71 3.61
C ALA A 114 -25.58 -15.33 2.22
N LYS A 115 -24.74 -16.30 1.80
CA LYS A 115 -25.09 -17.14 0.64
C LYS A 115 -26.36 -17.89 1.00
N GLU A 116 -27.44 -17.66 0.24
CA GLU A 116 -28.65 -18.49 0.27
C GLU A 116 -28.37 -19.91 -0.28
#